data_AF-A0A367A1A2-F1
#
_entry.id   AF-A0A367A1A2-F1
#
_cell.length_a   1.000
_cell.length_b   1.000
_cell.length_c   1.000
_cell.angle_alpha   90.00
_cell.angle_beta   90.00
_cell.angle_gamma   90.00
#
_symmetry.space_group_name_H-M   'P 1'
#
loop_
_entity.id
_entity.type
_entity.pdbx_description
1 polymer ?
#
loop_
_entity_poly.entity_id
_entity_poly.type
_entity_poly.pdbx_seq_one_letter_code
_entity_poly.pdbx_strand_id
1 'polypeptide(L)'
;MAAALGGSGVLHLVRPRTFEWLVPPELGDARAWVVGTGVAEIAAAGLMVVPATRRAGGRLATALLVGFVPAHLHTFRVVPRRPVPVALAAVRLPLQAPLIATALRVARGR
;
A
#
# COMPACT_ATOMS: atom_id res chain seq x y z
N MET A 1 -11.53 1.99 -4.34
CA MET A 1 -10.09 2.18 -4.07
C MET A 1 -9.81 3.39 -3.18
N ALA A 2 -10.32 4.60 -3.49
CA ALA A 2 -10.10 5.79 -2.66
C ALA A 2 -10.41 5.56 -1.17
N ALA A 3 -11.59 5.01 -0.84
CA ALA A 3 -11.94 4.68 0.55
C ALA A 3 -10.97 3.66 1.21
N ALA A 4 -10.50 2.67 0.45
CA ALA A 4 -9.56 1.66 0.95
C ALA A 4 -8.18 2.28 1.24
N LEU A 5 -7.65 3.11 0.34
CA LEU A 5 -6.39 3.83 0.53
C LEU A 5 -6.51 4.86 1.66
N GLY A 6 -7.61 5.61 1.72
CA GLY A 6 -7.86 6.57 2.79
C GLY A 6 -7.94 5.91 4.16
N GLY A 7 -8.68 4.81 4.28
CA GLY A 7 -8.76 4.02 5.52
C GLY A 7 -7.42 3.39 5.91
N SER A 8 -6.69 2.84 4.95
CA SER A 8 -5.34 2.30 5.16
C SER A 8 -4.38 3.39 5.65
N GLY A 9 -4.35 4.55 5.00
CA GLY A 9 -3.46 5.64 5.36
C GLY A 9 -3.76 6.24 6.73
N VAL A 10 -5.04 6.31 7.13
CA VAL A 10 -5.41 6.66 8.52
C VAL A 10 -4.88 5.62 9.50
N LEU A 11 -4.98 4.32 9.18
CA LEU A 11 -4.44 3.28 10.05
C LEU A 11 -2.92 3.34 10.17
N HIS A 12 -2.19 3.70 9.11
CA HIS A 12 -0.74 3.92 9.15
C HIS A 12 -0.36 5.03 10.14
N LEU A 13 -1.17 6.10 10.23
CA LEU A 13 -0.92 7.22 11.13
C LEU A 13 -1.32 6.91 12.57
N VAL A 14 -2.48 6.27 12.77
CA VAL A 14 -3.04 6.01 14.12
C VAL A 14 -2.37 4.80 14.78
N ARG A 15 -2.02 3.76 14.02
CA ARG A 15 -1.41 2.53 14.52
C ARG A 15 -0.26 2.04 13.62
N PRO A 16 0.84 2.81 13.49
CA PRO A 16 1.94 2.51 12.57
C PRO A 16 2.58 1.13 12.82
N ARG A 17 2.65 0.69 14.08
CA ARG A 17 3.19 -0.62 14.49
C ARG A 17 2.56 -1.82 13.78
N THR A 18 1.33 -1.67 13.26
CA THR A 18 0.66 -2.70 12.46
C THR A 18 1.41 -3.02 11.15
N PHE A 19 2.17 -2.05 10.64
CA PHE A 19 2.86 -2.10 9.35
C PHE A 19 4.39 -2.03 9.45
N GLU A 20 4.96 -1.54 10.56
CA GLU A 20 6.41 -1.36 10.72
C GLU A 20 7.21 -2.64 10.42
N TRP A 21 6.71 -3.80 10.84
CA TRP A 21 7.35 -5.10 10.60
C TRP A 21 7.37 -5.54 9.12
N LEU A 22 6.57 -4.90 8.26
CA LEU A 22 6.57 -5.14 6.82
C LEU A 22 7.67 -4.35 6.10
N VAL A 23 8.21 -3.31 6.73
CA VAL A 23 9.24 -2.48 6.13
C VAL A 23 10.57 -3.25 6.18
N PRO A 24 11.21 -3.50 5.01
CA PRO A 24 12.52 -4.12 4.98
C PRO A 24 13.53 -3.28 5.80
N PRO A 25 14.33 -3.90 6.68
CA PRO A 25 15.28 -3.18 7.54
C PRO A 25 16.33 -2.40 6.74
N GLU A 26 16.56 -2.76 5.47
CA GLU A 26 17.44 -2.07 4.53
C GLU A 26 16.98 -0.62 4.23
N LEU A 27 15.73 -0.27 4.53
CA LEU A 27 15.16 1.06 4.33
C LEU A 27 15.32 2.01 5.53
N GLY A 28 15.90 1.54 6.65
CA GLY A 28 16.16 2.34 7.83
C GLY A 28 14.94 2.46 8.75
N ASP A 29 14.53 3.68 9.09
CA ASP A 29 13.43 3.92 10.03
C ASP A 29 12.07 3.49 9.45
N ALA A 30 11.62 2.31 9.89
CA ALA A 30 10.34 1.74 9.50
C ALA A 30 9.16 2.67 9.79
N ARG A 31 9.19 3.41 10.91
CA ARG A 31 8.09 4.30 11.28
C ARG A 31 8.00 5.50 10.35
N ALA A 32 9.14 6.07 9.96
CA ALA A 32 9.17 7.15 8.98
C ALA A 32 8.54 6.72 7.64
N TRP A 33 8.88 5.51 7.18
CA TRP A 33 8.28 4.94 5.96
C TRP A 33 6.78 4.73 6.10
N VAL A 34 6.31 4.08 7.17
CA VAL A 34 4.88 3.82 7.40
C VAL A 34 4.09 5.13 7.47
N VAL A 35 4.58 6.13 8.19
CA VAL A 35 3.91 7.44 8.27
C VAL A 35 3.92 8.14 6.92
N GLY A 36 5.07 8.17 6.23
CA GLY A 36 5.20 8.82 4.92
C GLY A 36 4.31 8.21 3.85
N THR A 37 4.26 6.86 3.77
CA THR A 37 3.37 6.17 2.84
C THR A 37 1.91 6.33 3.23
N GLY A 38 1.58 6.34 4.53
CA GLY A 38 0.23 6.61 5.03
C GLY A 38 -0.31 7.98 4.63
N VAL A 39 0.53 9.03 4.73
CA VAL A 39 0.18 10.38 4.23
C VAL A 39 -0.03 10.36 2.72
N ALA A 40 0.84 9.67 1.97
CA ALA A 40 0.70 9.54 0.52
C ALA A 40 -0.57 8.78 0.11
N GLU A 41 -0.99 7.75 0.86
CA GLU A 41 -2.24 7.02 0.62
C GLU A 41 -3.47 7.93 0.83
N ILE A 42 -3.48 8.74 1.90
CA ILE A 42 -4.54 9.72 2.15
C ILE A 42 -4.57 10.77 1.04
N ALA A 43 -3.40 11.27 0.61
CA ALA A 43 -3.30 12.21 -0.50
C ALA A 43 -3.85 11.60 -1.81
N ALA A 44 -3.49 10.34 -2.12
CA ALA A 44 -4.02 9.63 -3.28
C ALA A 44 -5.55 9.50 -3.21
N ALA A 45 -6.10 9.17 -2.04
CA ALA A 45 -7.53 9.09 -1.82
C ALA A 45 -8.21 10.46 -2.02
N GLY A 46 -7.68 11.53 -1.44
CA GLY A 46 -8.20 12.89 -1.61
C GLY A 46 -8.17 13.36 -3.07
N LEU A 47 -7.07 13.11 -3.79
CA LEU A 47 -6.95 13.42 -5.22
C LEU A 47 -7.98 12.65 -6.06
N MET A 48 -8.36 11.43 -5.66
CA MET A 48 -9.38 10.63 -6.36
C MET A 48 -10.81 11.14 -6.15
N VAL A 49 -11.09 11.92 -5.10
CA VAL A 49 -12.43 12.46 -4.81
C VAL A 49 -12.79 13.58 -5.77
N VAL A 50 -11.83 14.44 -6.12
CA VAL A 50 -12.06 15.56 -7.04
C VAL A 50 -11.88 15.10 -8.49
N PRO A 51 -12.88 15.25 -9.38
CA PRO A 51 -12.81 14.77 -10.76
C PRO A 51 -11.61 15.28 -11.55
N ALA A 52 -11.25 16.56 -11.34
CA ALA A 52 -10.12 17.22 -12.01
C ALA A 52 -8.75 16.59 -11.67
N THR A 53 -8.58 16.07 -10.44
CA THR A 53 -7.32 15.47 -9.97
C THR A 53 -7.35 13.95 -9.95
N ARG A 54 -8.46 13.32 -10.31
CA ARG A 54 -8.68 11.88 -10.17
C ARG A 54 -7.61 11.04 -10.85
N ARG A 55 -7.14 11.45 -12.03
CA ARG A 55 -6.05 10.79 -12.75
C ARG A 55 -4.72 10.86 -11.99
N ALA A 56 -4.42 12.00 -11.36
CA ALA A 56 -3.22 12.14 -10.53
C ALA A 56 -3.29 11.24 -9.29
N GLY A 57 -4.46 11.16 -8.64
CA GLY A 57 -4.69 10.21 -7.54
C GLY A 57 -4.48 8.75 -7.97
N GLY A 58 -4.97 8.36 -9.16
CA GLY A 58 -4.69 7.05 -9.77
C GLY A 58 -3.21 6.76 -9.99
N ARG A 59 -2.44 7.74 -10.48
CA ARG A 59 -0.98 7.59 -10.69
C ARG A 59 -0.25 7.41 -9.36
N LEU A 60 -0.56 8.24 -8.36
CA LEU A 60 0.04 8.14 -7.03
C LEU A 60 -0.28 6.79 -6.37
N ALA A 61 -1.55 6.37 -6.41
CA ALA A 61 -1.95 5.05 -5.92
C ALA A 61 -1.21 3.91 -6.64
N THR A 62 -1.05 4.01 -7.95
CA THR A 62 -0.29 3.00 -8.72
C THR A 62 1.15 2.93 -8.23
N ALA A 63 1.82 4.08 -8.07
CA ALA A 63 3.20 4.15 -7.59
C ALA A 63 3.34 3.55 -6.19
N LEU A 64 2.41 3.85 -5.27
CA LEU A 64 2.41 3.30 -3.91
C LEU A 64 2.25 1.77 -3.92
N LEU A 65 1.25 1.25 -4.62
CA LEU A 65 0.99 -0.20 -4.66
C LEU A 65 2.15 -0.99 -5.26
N VAL A 66 2.75 -0.47 -6.35
CA VAL A 66 3.96 -1.06 -6.93
C VAL A 66 5.12 -0.98 -5.93
N GLY A 67 5.30 0.16 -5.27
CA GLY A 67 6.30 0.37 -4.23
C GLY A 67 6.14 -0.53 -3.00
N PHE A 68 4.94 -1.04 -2.73
CA PHE A 68 4.70 -1.99 -1.64
C PHE A 68 5.06 -3.42 -1.98
N VAL A 69 5.26 -3.79 -3.26
CA VAL A 69 5.58 -5.18 -3.65
C VAL A 69 6.85 -5.70 -2.94
N PRO A 70 7.96 -4.94 -2.85
CA PRO A 70 9.12 -5.34 -2.05
C PRO A 70 8.81 -5.62 -0.57
N ALA A 71 7.95 -4.81 0.07
CA ALA A 71 7.53 -5.04 1.46
C ALA A 71 6.71 -6.33 1.62
N HIS A 72 5.84 -6.65 0.64
CA HIS A 72 5.11 -7.92 0.62
C HIS A 72 6.03 -9.12 0.40
N LEU A 73 7.07 -8.99 -0.41
CA LEU A 73 8.11 -10.02 -0.56
C LEU A 73 8.92 -10.20 0.73
N HIS A 74 9.25 -9.11 1.42
CA HIS A 74 9.96 -9.14 2.70
C HIS A 74 9.19 -9.92 3.78
N THR A 75 7.86 -9.92 3.73
CA THR A 75 7.00 -10.68 4.66
C THR A 75 7.43 -12.15 4.78
N PHE A 76 7.86 -12.79 3.69
CA PHE A 76 8.32 -14.19 3.71
C PHE A 76 9.59 -14.43 4.51
N ARG A 77 10.40 -13.40 4.73
CA ARG A 77 11.62 -13.47 5.55
C ARG A 77 11.32 -13.44 7.04
N VAL A 78 10.26 -12.74 7.45
CA VAL A 78 9.96 -12.43 8.86
C VAL A 78 8.78 -13.21 9.43
N VAL A 79 7.88 -13.70 8.57
CA VAL A 79 6.70 -14.44 9.02
C VAL A 79 7.08 -15.83 9.58
N PRO A 80 6.44 -16.31 10.65
CA PRO A 80 6.69 -17.66 11.14
C PRO A 80 6.48 -18.72 10.05
N ARG A 81 7.36 -19.73 10.01
CA ARG A 81 7.26 -20.87 9.08
C ARG A 81 6.15 -21.85 9.48
N ARG A 82 4.92 -21.34 9.49
CA ARG A 82 3.68 -22.08 9.75
C ARG A 82 2.77 -21.95 8.52
N PRO A 83 1.89 -22.94 8.24
CA PRO A 83 1.09 -22.94 7.03
C PRO A 83 0.24 -21.68 6.84
N VAL A 84 -0.46 -21.25 7.90
CA VAL A 84 -1.40 -20.12 7.82
C VAL A 84 -0.70 -18.78 7.52
N PRO A 85 0.31 -18.34 8.30
CA PRO A 85 0.98 -17.07 8.02
C PRO A 85 1.67 -17.02 6.63
N VAL A 86 2.28 -18.13 6.20
CA VAL A 86 2.90 -18.24 4.87
C VAL A 86 1.84 -18.17 3.76
N ALA A 87 0.70 -18.85 3.93
CA ALA A 87 -0.41 -18.78 2.98
C ALA A 87 -0.96 -17.36 2.85
N LEU A 88 -1.12 -16.63 3.96
CA LEU A 88 -1.56 -15.23 3.93
C LEU A 88 -0.56 -14.33 3.19
N ALA A 89 0.74 -14.51 3.41
CA ALA A 89 1.78 -13.80 2.66
C ALA A 89 1.72 -14.12 1.15
N ALA A 90 1.53 -15.40 0.80
CA ALA A 90 1.40 -15.86 -0.58
C ALA A 90 0.17 -15.32 -1.30
N VAL A 91 -0.96 -15.19 -0.62
CA VAL A 91 -2.20 -14.63 -1.20
C VAL A 91 -2.09 -13.12 -1.41
N ARG A 92 -1.37 -12.37 -0.56
CA ARG A 92 -1.24 -10.91 -0.70
C ARG A 92 -0.58 -10.47 -2.00
N LEU A 93 0.43 -11.19 -2.49
CA LEU A 93 1.14 -10.85 -3.73
C LEU A 93 0.24 -10.86 -4.99
N PRO A 94 -0.47 -11.94 -5.33
CA PRO A 94 -1.36 -11.94 -6.49
C PRO A 94 -2.52 -10.96 -6.33
N LEU A 95 -2.97 -10.66 -5.10
CA LEU A 95 -3.96 -9.62 -4.85
C LEU A 95 -3.46 -8.19 -5.18
N GLN A 96 -2.15 -7.95 -5.26
CA GLN A 96 -1.63 -6.66 -5.72
C GLN A 96 -1.92 -6.39 -7.19
N ALA A 97 -1.95 -7.42 -8.05
CA ALA A 97 -2.20 -7.25 -9.48
C ALA A 97 -3.56 -6.57 -9.79
N PRO A 98 -4.72 -7.03 -9.27
CA PRO A 98 -5.99 -6.36 -9.52
C PRO A 98 -6.07 -4.96 -8.88
N LEU A 99 -5.39 -4.73 -7.75
CA LEU A 99 -5.32 -3.40 -7.12
C LEU A 99 -4.56 -2.40 -8.01
N ILE A 100 -3.37 -2.79 -8.49
CA ILE A 100 -2.55 -1.99 -9.41
C ILE A 100 -3.31 -1.75 -10.72
N ALA A 101 -3.95 -2.79 -11.29
CA ALA A 101 -4.76 -2.64 -12.49
C ALA A 101 -5.91 -1.65 -12.31
N THR A 102 -6.55 -1.67 -11.14
CA THR A 102 -7.63 -0.72 -10.79
C THR A 102 -7.10 0.70 -10.66
N ALA A 103 -5.98 0.91 -9.98
CA ALA A 103 -5.33 2.20 -9.87
C ALA A 103 -4.91 2.75 -11.25
N LEU A 104 -4.39 1.89 -12.14
CA LEU A 104 -4.04 2.24 -13.52
C LEU A 104 -5.25 2.64 -14.36
N ARG A 105 -6.42 1.99 -14.19
CA ARG A 105 -7.65 2.43 -14.87
C ARG A 105 -8.04 3.84 -14.45
N VAL A 106 -8.03 4.12 -13.15
CA VAL A 106 -8.27 5.47 -12.62
C VAL A 106 -7.25 6.47 -13.15
N ALA A 107 -5.96 6.10 -13.19
CA ALA A 107 -4.88 6.93 -13.72
C ALA A 107 -5.07 7.31 -15.20
N ARG A 108 -5.70 6.42 -15.98
CA ARG A 108 -6.04 6.61 -17.40
C ARG A 108 -7.40 7.29 -17.60
N GLY A 109 -8.14 7.56 -16.52
CA GLY A 109 -9.49 8.14 -16.59
C GLY A 109 -10.54 7.15 -17.08
N ARG A 110 -10.33 5.86 -16.88
CA ARG A 110 -11.27 4.77 -17.16
C ARG A 110 -11.97 4.31 -15.89
#